data_AF-I5D557-F1
#
_entry.id   AF-I5D557-F1
#
_cell.length_a   1.000
_cell.length_b   1.000
_cell.length_c   1.000
_cell.angle_alpha   90.00
_cell.angle_beta   90.00
_cell.angle_gamma   90.00
#
_symmetry.space_group_name_H-M   'P 1'
#
loop_
_entity.id
_entity.type
_entity.pdbx_description
1 polymer ?
#
loop_
_entity_poly.entity_id
_entity_poly.type
_entity_poly.pdbx_seq_one_letter_code
_entity_poly.pdbx_strand_id
1 'polypeptide(L)'
;MNNETDDKKITNEASDSQKEFNANEVLNNKTESVEENSTLVNQLVDENHNKKKIVDKKNTQYRYTKMSNFVLQLSRFYALMPLWKLGLITAGLAILFGVVGIFLVKNPGIYNFGLAAFGQAISKIVVTSLRSNAAITKPIMNAIDHSLFWILYLVLSIPIFVFGWKKLGKVYILLSLEFLVLSSLVSAGLGQIPALNQFTLFGKFNHPEITENMKAALVNHAGWNSENINDLIKLLPLQWNDGGNTIVQILFAIIYGILLAYFFAIIAIIGGSAGVTGIIGEYMSVYKQKNFGTINGYINIIIILISVVIGTYIPGSMIANDFKTISEVAEVKNSLSAAELATVKAISELRWQADLYFSPNFVSTYLCNFIFVIYLNNLFPRFKIVQFKVYSHKMEEIRKAIITDKRTINSFTLQNGEGGYSGSKLQILSSITLYRQIPRLIKKVRTADADALITVSNVASVDGKLYIPEQKF
;
A
#
# COMPACT_ATOMS: atom_id res chain seq x y z
N MET A 1 70.77 -36.95 51.32
CA MET A 1 70.87 -38.37 50.96
C MET A 1 71.05 -38.38 49.45
N ASN A 2 72.29 -38.22 48.93
CA ASN A 2 73.29 -39.28 48.65
C ASN A 2 72.66 -40.39 47.81
N ASN A 3 73.14 -40.86 46.65
CA ASN A 3 74.36 -40.75 45.82
C ASN A 3 73.91 -41.21 44.39
N GLU A 4 74.48 -40.79 43.25
CA GLU A 4 75.62 -41.44 42.54
C GLU A 4 75.48 -42.99 42.47
N THR A 5 75.64 -43.72 41.35
CA THR A 5 76.59 -43.63 40.22
C THR A 5 76.33 -44.79 39.21
N ASP A 6 76.83 -44.62 37.96
CA ASP A 6 77.54 -45.61 37.10
C ASP A 6 76.84 -46.90 36.59
N ASP A 7 77.15 -47.52 35.44
CA ASP A 7 78.17 -47.37 34.37
C ASP A 7 77.78 -48.30 33.18
N LYS A 8 78.28 -47.97 31.95
CA LYS A 8 78.89 -48.81 30.85
C LYS A 8 78.41 -50.26 30.56
N LYS A 9 78.55 -50.91 29.38
CA LYS A 9 79.17 -50.75 28.03
C LYS A 9 78.67 -51.95 27.17
N ILE A 10 78.24 -51.77 25.91
CA ILE A 10 78.92 -52.10 24.61
C ILE A 10 79.35 -53.56 24.36
N THR A 11 78.78 -54.19 23.31
CA THR A 11 79.42 -54.90 22.14
C THR A 11 78.30 -55.32 21.15
N ASN A 12 78.15 -54.79 19.92
CA ASN A 12 78.91 -54.87 18.64
C ASN A 12 78.89 -56.24 17.93
N GLU A 13 78.25 -56.28 16.73
CA GLU A 13 78.75 -56.74 15.40
C GLU A 13 77.54 -56.93 14.43
N ALA A 14 77.26 -55.98 13.51
CA ALA A 14 77.69 -55.89 12.09
C ALA A 14 76.89 -56.84 11.14
N SER A 15 76.34 -56.47 9.97
CA SER A 15 76.52 -55.32 9.06
C SER A 15 75.32 -55.10 8.09
N ASP A 16 75.13 -53.84 7.71
CA ASP A 16 74.62 -53.24 6.45
C ASP A 16 73.58 -53.93 5.55
N SER A 17 72.46 -53.23 5.32
CA SER A 17 72.29 -52.42 4.09
C SER A 17 70.94 -51.67 4.06
N GLN A 18 70.99 -50.43 3.59
CA GLN A 18 69.91 -49.45 3.50
C GLN A 18 68.69 -49.93 2.69
N LYS A 19 67.47 -49.53 3.09
CA LYS A 19 66.38 -49.11 2.18
C LYS A 19 65.25 -48.37 2.92
N GLU A 20 64.73 -47.38 2.22
CA GLU A 20 63.87 -46.27 2.65
C GLU A 20 62.54 -46.68 3.31
N PHE A 21 62.16 -45.90 4.32
CA PHE A 21 60.86 -45.97 5.00
C PHE A 21 59.79 -45.33 4.10
N ASN A 22 58.94 -46.14 3.47
CA ASN A 22 57.87 -45.66 2.59
C ASN A 22 56.54 -45.59 3.34
N ALA A 23 56.09 -44.36 3.61
CA ALA A 23 54.93 -44.00 4.42
C ALA A 23 53.59 -44.18 3.68
N ASN A 24 53.34 -45.36 3.09
CA ASN A 24 52.16 -45.63 2.26
C ASN A 24 51.25 -46.78 2.73
N GLU A 25 51.45 -47.37 3.92
CA GLU A 25 50.67 -48.52 4.37
C GLU A 25 49.57 -48.24 5.42
N VAL A 26 49.30 -46.98 5.77
CA VAL A 26 48.23 -46.62 6.75
C VAL A 26 47.04 -45.89 6.10
N LEU A 27 47.01 -45.77 4.77
CA LEU A 27 46.03 -44.96 4.03
C LEU A 27 44.86 -45.72 3.37
N ASN A 28 44.67 -47.01 3.64
CA ASN A 28 43.73 -47.84 2.86
C ASN A 28 42.43 -48.28 3.54
N ASN A 29 41.98 -47.64 4.63
CA ASN A 29 40.72 -48.03 5.31
C ASN A 29 39.71 -46.89 5.55
N LYS A 30 39.64 -45.86 4.66
CA LYS A 30 38.66 -44.77 4.83
C LYS A 30 38.07 -44.20 3.53
N THR A 31 37.97 -45.01 2.49
CA THR A 31 37.59 -44.58 1.13
C THR A 31 36.11 -44.83 0.76
N GLU A 32 35.20 -45.00 1.73
CA GLU A 32 33.76 -45.18 1.43
C GLU A 32 32.87 -44.00 1.84
N SER A 33 33.38 -42.96 2.50
CA SER A 33 32.58 -41.79 2.93
C SER A 33 32.83 -40.50 2.15
N VAL A 34 33.62 -40.55 1.07
CA VAL A 34 34.03 -39.36 0.28
C VAL A 34 33.24 -39.25 -1.05
N GLU A 35 32.76 -40.35 -1.62
CA GLU A 35 32.04 -40.33 -2.90
C GLU A 35 30.59 -39.83 -2.83
N GLU A 36 29.88 -39.99 -1.70
CA GLU A 36 28.54 -39.39 -1.53
C GLU A 36 28.58 -37.85 -1.36
N ASN A 37 29.69 -37.30 -0.87
CA ASN A 37 29.87 -35.84 -0.77
C ASN A 37 30.37 -35.22 -2.08
N SER A 38 31.08 -35.95 -2.94
CA SER A 38 31.55 -35.44 -4.24
C SER A 38 30.40 -35.32 -5.25
N THR A 39 29.42 -36.22 -5.18
CA THR A 39 28.22 -36.20 -6.05
C THR A 39 27.27 -35.03 -5.76
N LEU A 40 27.19 -34.57 -4.50
CA LEU A 40 26.46 -33.36 -4.10
C LEU A 40 27.18 -32.06 -4.50
N VAL A 41 28.52 -32.06 -4.51
CA VAL A 41 29.34 -30.90 -4.92
C VAL A 41 29.31 -30.71 -6.44
N ASN A 42 29.24 -31.80 -7.22
CA ASN A 42 29.19 -31.73 -8.69
C ASN A 42 27.82 -31.30 -9.27
N GLN A 43 26.77 -31.13 -8.45
CA GLN A 43 25.51 -30.51 -8.89
C GLN A 43 25.52 -28.97 -8.82
N LEU A 44 26.58 -28.33 -8.31
CA LEU A 44 26.64 -26.89 -8.04
C LEU A 44 27.49 -26.08 -9.04
N VAL A 45 28.01 -26.70 -10.10
CA VAL A 45 28.76 -26.01 -11.15
C VAL A 45 27.98 -26.10 -12.47
N ASP A 46 27.33 -25.00 -12.84
CA ASP A 46 26.65 -24.86 -14.13
C ASP A 46 27.67 -24.41 -15.19
N GLU A 47 28.38 -25.38 -15.78
CA GLU A 47 29.47 -25.14 -16.75
C GLU A 47 28.98 -24.60 -18.11
N ASN A 48 27.68 -24.64 -18.42
CA ASN A 48 27.23 -24.49 -19.81
C ASN A 48 26.41 -23.23 -20.14
N HIS A 49 26.44 -22.20 -19.30
CA HIS A 49 26.08 -20.78 -19.59
C HIS A 49 24.84 -20.48 -20.49
N ASN A 50 23.95 -21.44 -20.73
CA ASN A 50 22.78 -21.31 -21.58
C ASN A 50 21.57 -20.97 -20.71
N LYS A 51 21.43 -19.68 -20.42
CA LYS A 51 20.41 -19.18 -19.49
C LYS A 51 19.03 -19.21 -20.14
N LYS A 52 18.19 -20.16 -19.72
CA LYS A 52 16.76 -20.22 -20.05
C LYS A 52 16.04 -18.97 -19.51
N LYS A 53 15.17 -18.35 -20.33
CA LYS A 53 14.34 -17.17 -19.97
C LYS A 53 13.39 -17.43 -18.79
N ILE A 54 13.10 -18.70 -18.51
CA ILE A 54 12.16 -19.19 -17.50
C ILE A 54 12.81 -20.44 -16.87
N VAL A 55 12.93 -20.48 -15.54
CA VAL A 55 13.44 -21.65 -14.79
C VAL A 55 12.34 -22.22 -13.91
N ASP A 56 12.00 -23.49 -14.11
CA ASP A 56 10.95 -24.16 -13.37
C ASP A 56 11.51 -24.86 -12.13
N LYS A 57 10.92 -24.59 -10.96
CA LYS A 57 11.09 -25.33 -9.72
C LYS A 57 9.77 -25.97 -9.34
N LYS A 58 9.82 -26.96 -8.44
CA LYS A 58 8.71 -27.89 -8.08
C LYS A 58 7.34 -27.22 -7.89
N ASN A 59 7.30 -25.94 -7.48
CA ASN A 59 6.07 -25.17 -7.31
C ASN A 59 6.02 -23.78 -8.03
N THR A 60 7.05 -23.35 -8.77
CA THR A 60 7.14 -21.95 -9.30
C THR A 60 8.16 -21.80 -10.43
N GLN A 61 7.93 -20.87 -11.36
CA GLN A 61 8.88 -20.51 -12.42
C GLN A 61 9.69 -19.24 -12.03
N TYR A 62 10.78 -18.91 -12.75
CA TYR A 62 11.56 -17.67 -12.54
C TYR A 62 11.94 -16.98 -13.86
N ARG A 63 11.59 -15.70 -14.06
CA ARG A 63 11.77 -14.87 -15.28
C ARG A 63 12.66 -13.66 -15.03
N TYR A 64 13.41 -13.34 -16.07
CA TYR A 64 14.40 -12.27 -16.15
C TYR A 64 13.78 -10.86 -16.35
N THR A 65 14.05 -9.87 -15.47
CA THR A 65 13.57 -8.47 -15.62
C THR A 65 14.42 -7.44 -14.81
N LYS A 66 14.46 -6.16 -15.24
CA LYS A 66 15.32 -5.04 -14.75
C LYS A 66 14.56 -4.06 -13.84
N MET A 67 15.16 -3.53 -12.74
CA MET A 67 14.47 -2.68 -11.73
C MET A 67 15.37 -1.69 -10.91
N SER A 68 14.78 -0.66 -10.26
CA SER A 68 15.40 0.48 -9.47
C SER A 68 14.74 0.83 -8.07
N ASN A 69 15.10 1.95 -7.41
CA ASN A 69 15.59 2.20 -5.99
C ASN A 69 14.62 2.60 -4.76
N PHE A 70 15.18 3.10 -3.59
CA PHE A 70 14.78 3.61 -2.17
C PHE A 70 14.35 2.91 -0.75
N VAL A 71 14.87 3.40 0.43
CA VAL A 71 15.01 2.87 1.86
C VAL A 71 13.69 2.62 2.70
N LEU A 72 13.72 1.97 3.90
CA LEU A 72 12.60 1.21 4.58
C LEU A 72 12.06 2.06 5.68
N GLN A 73 10.89 2.57 5.38
CA GLN A 73 9.93 2.98 6.37
C GLN A 73 9.10 1.72 6.74
N LEU A 74 8.54 1.69 7.95
CA LEU A 74 7.61 0.62 8.42
C LEU A 74 8.22 -0.79 8.63
N SER A 75 9.52 -0.90 8.98
CA SER A 75 10.23 -2.19 9.14
C SER A 75 9.59 -3.20 10.10
N ARG A 76 8.89 -2.73 11.14
CA ARG A 76 8.18 -3.58 12.10
C ARG A 76 7.09 -4.43 11.45
N PHE A 77 6.42 -3.93 10.40
CA PHE A 77 5.30 -4.62 9.75
C PHE A 77 5.75 -5.74 8.80
N TYR A 78 7.03 -5.76 8.41
CA TYR A 78 7.60 -6.84 7.58
C TYR A 78 7.96 -8.09 8.38
N ALA A 79 7.82 -8.05 9.71
CA ALA A 79 8.06 -9.21 10.54
C ALA A 79 7.02 -10.31 10.28
N LEU A 80 7.45 -11.58 10.36
CA LEU A 80 6.52 -12.71 10.36
C LEU A 80 5.62 -12.62 11.59
N MET A 81 4.33 -12.43 11.36
CA MET A 81 3.30 -12.36 12.38
C MET A 81 2.27 -13.48 12.16
N PRO A 82 1.71 -14.06 13.23
CA PRO A 82 0.59 -14.98 13.12
C PRO A 82 -0.66 -14.26 12.59
N LEU A 83 -1.56 -15.01 11.94
CA LEU A 83 -2.76 -14.47 11.26
C LEU A 83 -3.63 -13.59 12.16
N TRP A 84 -3.81 -13.94 13.44
CA TRP A 84 -4.63 -13.14 14.36
C TRP A 84 -4.05 -11.73 14.62
N LYS A 85 -2.72 -11.59 14.68
CA LYS A 85 -2.07 -10.27 14.81
C LYS A 85 -2.24 -9.45 13.53
N LEU A 86 -2.16 -10.11 12.37
CA LEU A 86 -2.39 -9.47 11.07
C LEU A 86 -3.84 -8.97 10.97
N GLY A 87 -4.82 -9.79 11.37
CA GLY A 87 -6.22 -9.40 11.44
C GLY A 87 -6.44 -8.22 12.39
N LEU A 88 -5.92 -8.27 13.62
CA LEU A 88 -6.07 -7.18 14.59
C LEU A 88 -5.50 -5.84 14.07
N ILE A 89 -4.31 -5.86 13.47
CA ILE A 89 -3.73 -4.66 12.84
C ILE A 89 -4.62 -4.17 11.69
N THR A 90 -5.11 -5.09 10.86
CA THR A 90 -6.01 -4.79 9.72
C THR A 90 -7.29 -4.15 10.21
N ALA A 91 -7.93 -4.72 11.24
CA ALA A 91 -9.13 -4.21 11.85
C ALA A 91 -8.93 -2.82 12.45
N GLY A 92 -7.85 -2.61 13.22
CA GLY A 92 -7.53 -1.30 13.79
C GLY A 92 -7.32 -0.23 12.72
N LEU A 93 -6.60 -0.55 11.65
CA LEU A 93 -6.41 0.37 10.53
C LEU A 93 -7.70 0.61 9.74
N ALA A 94 -8.56 -0.40 9.58
CA ALA A 94 -9.83 -0.27 8.89
C ALA A 94 -10.81 0.63 9.66
N ILE A 95 -10.85 0.53 11.00
CA ILE A 95 -11.64 1.43 11.83
C ILE A 95 -11.13 2.87 11.68
N LEU A 96 -9.82 3.09 11.82
CA LEU A 96 -9.23 4.41 11.67
C LEU A 96 -9.48 4.98 10.26
N PHE A 97 -9.33 4.14 9.23
CA PHE A 97 -9.61 4.51 7.84
C PHE A 97 -11.08 4.92 7.67
N GLY A 98 -12.01 4.17 8.25
CA GLY A 98 -13.43 4.48 8.18
C GLY A 98 -13.80 5.81 8.85
N VAL A 99 -13.17 6.13 9.99
CA VAL A 99 -13.31 7.44 10.67
C VAL A 99 -12.76 8.57 9.79
N VAL A 100 -11.54 8.41 9.28
CA VAL A 100 -10.88 9.39 8.40
C VAL A 100 -11.71 9.65 7.14
N GLY A 101 -12.32 8.61 6.56
CA GLY A 101 -13.17 8.72 5.38
C GLY A 101 -14.39 9.63 5.56
N ILE A 102 -14.93 9.78 6.78
CA ILE A 102 -16.04 10.72 7.00
C ILE A 102 -15.53 12.15 7.06
N PHE A 103 -14.57 12.40 7.95
CA PHE A 103 -14.15 13.76 8.26
C PHE A 103 -13.31 14.40 7.16
N LEU A 104 -12.47 13.63 6.47
CA LEU A 104 -11.55 14.15 5.46
C LEU A 104 -12.02 13.94 4.02
N VAL A 105 -13.07 13.13 3.79
CA VAL A 105 -13.55 12.82 2.43
C VAL A 105 -15.00 13.19 2.25
N LYS A 106 -15.91 12.55 3.01
CA LYS A 106 -17.35 12.78 2.86
C LYS A 106 -17.72 14.24 3.14
N ASN A 107 -17.33 14.77 4.29
CA ASN A 107 -17.74 16.12 4.72
C ASN A 107 -17.15 17.24 3.84
N PRO A 108 -15.87 17.18 3.42
CA PRO A 108 -15.31 18.15 2.47
C PRO A 108 -15.72 17.91 1.01
N GLY A 109 -16.49 16.85 0.72
CA GLY A 109 -16.95 16.54 -0.63
C GLY A 109 -15.87 16.01 -1.60
N ILE A 110 -14.75 15.51 -1.07
CA ILE A 110 -13.71 14.83 -1.85
C ILE A 110 -14.20 13.43 -2.25
N TYR A 111 -13.72 12.88 -3.36
CA TYR A 111 -14.06 11.50 -3.73
C TYR A 111 -13.13 10.48 -3.05
N ASN A 112 -13.72 9.38 -2.62
CA ASN A 112 -12.94 8.20 -2.23
C ASN A 112 -12.20 7.59 -3.43
N PHE A 113 -11.19 6.76 -3.16
CA PHE A 113 -10.42 6.09 -4.21
C PHE A 113 -10.92 4.69 -4.50
N GLY A 114 -10.58 4.21 -5.70
CA GLY A 114 -11.04 2.94 -6.22
C GLY A 114 -12.56 2.89 -6.40
N LEU A 115 -13.13 1.68 -6.34
CA LEU A 115 -14.55 1.47 -6.65
C LEU A 115 -15.52 2.18 -5.70
N ALA A 116 -15.06 2.62 -4.52
CA ALA A 116 -15.87 3.43 -3.62
C ALA A 116 -16.29 4.76 -4.29
N ALA A 117 -15.48 5.33 -5.18
CA ALA A 117 -15.82 6.54 -5.93
C ALA A 117 -17.09 6.35 -6.78
N PHE A 118 -17.27 5.17 -7.38
CA PHE A 118 -18.48 4.84 -8.13
C PHE A 118 -19.70 4.72 -7.23
N GLY A 119 -19.55 4.07 -6.07
CA GLY A 119 -20.60 4.06 -5.03
C GLY A 119 -21.03 5.48 -4.66
N GLN A 120 -20.06 6.38 -4.45
CA GLN A 120 -20.31 7.77 -4.11
C GLN A 120 -21.05 8.49 -5.25
N ALA A 121 -20.57 8.31 -6.47
CA ALA A 121 -21.14 8.98 -7.64
C ALA A 121 -22.58 8.54 -7.93
N ILE A 122 -22.84 7.22 -7.86
CA ILE A 122 -24.17 6.65 -8.06
C ILE A 122 -25.11 7.08 -6.93
N SER A 123 -24.61 7.15 -5.70
CA SER A 123 -25.41 7.67 -4.59
C SER A 123 -25.86 9.10 -4.83
N LYS A 124 -24.92 10.00 -5.18
CA LYS A 124 -25.21 11.41 -5.43
C LYS A 124 -26.25 11.62 -6.54
N ILE A 125 -26.10 10.95 -7.68
CA ILE A 125 -27.07 11.10 -8.78
C ILE A 125 -28.45 10.54 -8.44
N VAL A 126 -28.54 9.44 -7.68
CA VAL A 126 -29.84 8.88 -7.24
C VAL A 126 -30.51 9.82 -6.24
N VAL A 127 -29.79 10.30 -5.23
CA VAL A 127 -30.31 11.26 -4.24
C VAL A 127 -30.83 12.53 -4.92
N THR A 128 -30.06 13.10 -5.85
CA THR A 128 -30.51 14.27 -6.62
C THR A 128 -31.70 13.94 -7.53
N SER A 129 -31.78 12.74 -8.10
CA SER A 129 -32.93 12.33 -8.94
C SER A 129 -34.21 12.19 -8.12
N LEU A 130 -34.10 11.82 -6.84
CA LEU A 130 -35.22 11.66 -5.92
C LEU A 130 -35.61 12.95 -5.18
N ARG A 131 -34.94 14.07 -5.45
CA ARG A 131 -35.11 15.34 -4.70
C ARG A 131 -36.54 15.88 -4.65
N SER A 132 -37.33 15.63 -5.70
CA SER A 132 -38.72 16.08 -5.79
C SER A 132 -39.75 15.04 -5.33
N ASN A 133 -39.30 13.92 -4.77
CA ASN A 133 -40.19 12.85 -4.31
C ASN A 133 -40.61 13.07 -2.85
N ALA A 134 -41.87 13.43 -2.65
CA ALA A 134 -42.44 13.68 -1.32
C ALA A 134 -42.51 12.42 -0.44
N ALA A 135 -42.52 11.21 -1.01
CA ALA A 135 -42.55 9.96 -0.24
C ALA A 135 -41.20 9.61 0.41
N ILE A 136 -40.12 10.27 0.02
CA ILE A 136 -38.77 9.99 0.52
C ILE A 136 -38.45 10.91 1.71
N THR A 137 -38.72 10.42 2.92
CA THR A 137 -38.35 11.12 4.17
C THR A 137 -36.85 11.17 4.38
N LYS A 138 -36.38 12.01 5.29
CA LYS A 138 -34.94 12.13 5.60
C LYS A 138 -34.24 10.85 6.04
N PRO A 139 -34.83 10.01 6.92
CA PRO A 139 -34.23 8.72 7.25
C PRO A 139 -34.12 7.80 6.04
N ILE A 140 -35.11 7.80 5.15
CA ILE A 140 -35.11 6.99 3.93
C ILE A 140 -34.04 7.49 2.96
N MET A 141 -33.92 8.81 2.77
CA MET A 141 -32.87 9.39 1.91
C MET A 141 -31.47 9.05 2.43
N ASN A 142 -31.22 9.20 3.73
CA ASN A 142 -29.94 8.82 4.35
C ASN A 142 -29.67 7.33 4.23
N ALA A 143 -30.69 6.49 4.39
CA ALA A 143 -30.57 5.05 4.20
C ALA A 143 -30.22 4.71 2.74
N ILE A 144 -30.85 5.36 1.76
CA ILE A 144 -30.52 5.22 0.33
C ILE A 144 -29.09 5.67 0.07
N ASP A 145 -28.69 6.85 0.53
CA ASP A 145 -27.36 7.39 0.29
C ASP A 145 -26.26 6.46 0.83
N HIS A 146 -26.39 6.04 2.09
CA HIS A 146 -25.40 5.17 2.72
C HIS A 146 -25.45 3.73 2.19
N SER A 147 -26.62 3.22 1.84
CA SER A 147 -26.74 1.89 1.23
C SER A 147 -26.11 1.87 -0.15
N LEU A 148 -26.42 2.84 -1.01
CA LEU A 148 -25.84 2.91 -2.34
C LEU A 148 -24.33 3.14 -2.28
N PHE A 149 -23.85 3.99 -1.36
CA PHE A 149 -22.43 4.23 -1.24
C PHE A 149 -21.66 2.97 -0.79
N TRP A 150 -22.09 2.32 0.29
CA TRP A 150 -21.32 1.23 0.92
C TRP A 150 -21.66 -0.15 0.36
N ILE A 151 -22.93 -0.46 0.09
CA ILE A 151 -23.35 -1.77 -0.42
C ILE A 151 -22.93 -1.92 -1.88
N LEU A 152 -23.12 -0.88 -2.71
CA LEU A 152 -22.69 -0.96 -4.10
C LEU A 152 -21.17 -1.13 -4.18
N TYR A 153 -20.41 -0.48 -3.29
CA TYR A 153 -18.98 -0.70 -3.20
C TYR A 153 -18.64 -2.17 -2.92
N LEU A 154 -19.32 -2.83 -1.97
CA LEU A 154 -19.15 -4.26 -1.72
C LEU A 154 -19.49 -5.11 -2.97
N VAL A 155 -20.63 -4.85 -3.60
CA VAL A 155 -21.11 -5.61 -4.78
C VAL A 155 -20.15 -5.46 -5.96
N LEU A 156 -19.75 -4.23 -6.31
CA LEU A 156 -18.80 -3.95 -7.39
C LEU A 156 -17.43 -4.59 -7.13
N SER A 157 -17.11 -4.88 -5.88
CA SER A 157 -15.83 -5.48 -5.48
C SER A 157 -15.80 -7.00 -5.60
N ILE A 158 -16.95 -7.67 -5.63
CA ILE A 158 -17.04 -9.15 -5.68
C ILE A 158 -16.22 -9.73 -6.85
N PRO A 159 -16.32 -9.25 -8.10
CA PRO A 159 -15.54 -9.80 -9.21
C PRO A 159 -14.03 -9.69 -9.00
N ILE A 160 -13.56 -8.59 -8.40
CA ILE A 160 -12.15 -8.35 -8.14
C ILE A 160 -11.65 -9.23 -6.99
N PHE A 161 -12.48 -9.49 -5.97
CA PHE A 161 -12.15 -10.46 -4.92
C PHE A 161 -12.07 -11.88 -5.46
N VAL A 162 -13.00 -12.29 -6.33
CA VAL A 162 -12.95 -13.60 -6.99
C VAL A 162 -11.68 -13.74 -7.81
N PHE A 163 -11.32 -12.70 -8.58
CA PHE A 163 -10.06 -12.64 -9.31
C PHE A 163 -8.84 -12.75 -8.38
N GLY A 164 -8.82 -11.95 -7.31
CA GLY A 164 -7.74 -11.92 -6.34
C GLY A 164 -7.60 -13.24 -5.58
N TRP A 165 -8.69 -13.95 -5.29
CA TRP A 165 -8.66 -15.24 -4.61
C TRP A 165 -7.97 -16.29 -5.47
N LYS A 166 -8.23 -16.27 -6.78
CA LYS A 166 -7.61 -17.16 -7.77
C LYS A 166 -6.14 -16.82 -8.05
N LYS A 167 -5.73 -15.56 -7.92
CA LYS A 167 -4.39 -15.10 -8.36
C LYS A 167 -3.42 -14.67 -7.26
N LEU A 168 -3.88 -14.24 -6.09
CA LEU A 168 -3.05 -13.61 -5.04
C LEU A 168 -3.03 -14.36 -3.71
N GLY A 169 -3.89 -15.38 -3.59
CA GLY A 169 -3.97 -16.26 -2.43
C GLY A 169 -5.07 -15.89 -1.43
N LYS A 170 -5.53 -16.90 -0.68
CA LYS A 170 -6.68 -16.80 0.25
C LYS A 170 -6.44 -15.80 1.38
N VAL A 171 -5.27 -15.87 2.02
CA VAL A 171 -4.92 -14.98 3.15
C VAL A 171 -4.95 -13.51 2.73
N TYR A 172 -4.44 -13.20 1.54
CA TYR A 172 -4.43 -11.84 1.02
C TYR A 172 -5.84 -11.28 0.86
N ILE A 173 -6.75 -12.09 0.32
CA ILE A 173 -8.14 -11.69 0.13
C ILE A 173 -8.89 -11.62 1.44
N LEU A 174 -8.63 -12.51 2.38
CA LEU A 174 -9.29 -12.47 3.69
C LEU A 174 -8.96 -11.17 4.44
N LEU A 175 -7.68 -10.77 4.49
CA LEU A 175 -7.29 -9.48 5.10
C LEU A 175 -7.85 -8.28 4.32
N SER A 176 -7.90 -8.36 2.99
CA SER A 176 -8.48 -7.28 2.17
C SER A 176 -9.99 -7.14 2.36
N LEU A 177 -10.69 -8.27 2.51
CA LEU A 177 -12.13 -8.31 2.76
C LEU A 177 -12.45 -7.81 4.18
N GLU A 178 -11.67 -8.23 5.17
CA GLU A 178 -11.76 -7.72 6.55
C GLU A 178 -11.61 -6.20 6.57
N PHE A 179 -10.57 -5.66 5.91
CA PHE A 179 -10.35 -4.22 5.83
C PHE A 179 -11.54 -3.51 5.20
N LEU A 180 -12.00 -4.01 4.05
CA LEU A 180 -13.11 -3.43 3.29
C LEU A 180 -14.40 -3.41 4.09
N VAL A 181 -14.80 -4.56 4.63
CA VAL A 181 -16.07 -4.72 5.35
C VAL A 181 -16.06 -3.87 6.60
N LEU A 182 -14.99 -3.96 7.41
CA LEU A 182 -14.94 -3.23 8.67
C LEU A 182 -14.88 -1.72 8.46
N SER A 183 -14.06 -1.23 7.53
CA SER A 183 -14.01 0.21 7.22
C SER A 183 -15.35 0.72 6.69
N SER A 184 -16.01 -0.03 5.81
CA SER A 184 -17.33 0.32 5.27
C SER A 184 -18.41 0.35 6.36
N LEU A 185 -18.41 -0.63 7.27
CA LEU A 185 -19.35 -0.67 8.41
C LEU A 185 -19.13 0.50 9.37
N VAL A 186 -17.88 0.83 9.69
CA VAL A 186 -17.54 1.96 10.55
C VAL A 186 -17.99 3.27 9.91
N SER A 187 -17.68 3.48 8.64
CA SER A 187 -18.10 4.69 7.94
C SER A 187 -19.62 4.77 7.72
N ALA A 188 -20.29 3.64 7.48
CA ALA A 188 -21.75 3.59 7.40
C ALA A 188 -22.37 3.94 8.76
N GLY A 189 -21.90 3.31 9.84
CA GLY A 189 -22.41 3.53 11.20
C GLY A 189 -22.22 4.96 11.68
N LEU A 190 -21.02 5.50 11.53
CA LEU A 190 -20.74 6.90 11.87
C LEU A 190 -21.48 7.88 10.94
N GLY A 191 -21.69 7.52 9.68
CA GLY A 191 -22.46 8.30 8.72
C GLY A 191 -23.94 8.44 9.08
N GLN A 192 -24.51 7.55 9.90
CA GLN A 192 -25.88 7.69 10.40
C GLN A 192 -26.01 8.74 11.51
N ILE A 193 -24.90 9.22 12.09
CA ILE A 193 -24.92 10.17 13.20
C ILE A 193 -24.97 11.61 12.63
N PRO A 194 -26.10 12.34 12.78
CA PRO A 194 -26.27 13.64 12.11
C PRO A 194 -25.23 14.69 12.53
N ALA A 195 -24.83 14.68 13.81
CA ALA A 195 -23.82 15.59 14.33
C ALA A 195 -22.45 15.41 13.64
N LEU A 196 -22.10 14.19 13.25
CA LEU A 196 -20.81 13.91 12.60
C LEU A 196 -20.80 14.30 11.12
N ASN A 197 -21.96 14.24 10.44
CA ASN A 197 -22.09 14.66 9.04
C ASN A 197 -22.03 16.17 8.85
N GLN A 198 -22.25 16.94 9.92
CA GLN A 198 -22.19 18.41 9.88
C GLN A 198 -20.88 18.94 10.47
N PHE A 199 -20.13 18.11 11.19
CA PHE A 199 -18.89 18.50 11.82
C PHE A 199 -17.76 18.60 10.78
N THR A 200 -17.22 19.79 10.61
CA THR A 200 -15.99 20.05 9.86
C THR A 200 -14.98 20.66 10.82
N LEU A 201 -13.76 20.11 10.85
CA LEU A 201 -12.71 20.60 11.75
C LEU A 201 -12.37 22.08 11.43
N PHE A 202 -12.27 22.37 10.13
CA PHE A 202 -12.07 23.70 9.57
C PHE A 202 -12.86 23.80 8.25
N GLY A 203 -13.27 25.01 7.86
CA GLY A 203 -14.01 25.27 6.62
C GLY A 203 -15.52 25.04 6.72
N LYS A 204 -16.28 25.71 5.86
CA LYS A 204 -17.74 25.62 5.75
C LYS A 204 -18.11 25.10 4.36
N PHE A 205 -18.46 23.82 4.26
CA PHE A 205 -18.81 23.16 2.99
C PHE A 205 -20.32 23.05 2.75
N ASN A 206 -21.13 23.77 3.53
CA ASN A 206 -22.60 23.66 3.53
C ASN A 206 -23.30 24.82 2.79
N HIS A 207 -22.60 25.54 1.90
CA HIS A 207 -23.14 26.67 1.12
C HIS A 207 -23.95 27.69 1.96
N PRO A 208 -23.32 28.38 2.94
CA PRO A 208 -24.01 29.35 3.80
C PRO A 208 -24.66 30.52 3.03
N GLU A 209 -24.21 30.79 1.81
CA GLU A 209 -24.79 31.77 0.88
C GLU A 209 -26.20 31.40 0.40
N ILE A 210 -26.63 30.14 0.54
CA ILE A 210 -27.98 29.68 0.21
C ILE A 210 -28.86 29.82 1.47
N THR A 211 -29.62 30.92 1.51
CA THR A 211 -30.46 31.31 2.66
C THR A 211 -31.73 30.44 2.79
N GLU A 212 -32.41 30.52 3.94
CA GLU A 212 -33.69 29.83 4.15
C GLU A 212 -34.79 30.28 3.18
N ASN A 213 -34.76 31.54 2.74
CA ASN A 213 -35.72 32.03 1.74
C ASN A 213 -35.51 31.36 0.37
N MET A 214 -34.25 31.20 -0.05
CA MET A 214 -33.90 30.48 -1.27
C MET A 214 -34.29 29.00 -1.17
N LYS A 215 -34.09 28.40 0.01
CA LYS A 215 -34.52 27.02 0.28
C LYS A 215 -36.05 26.87 0.18
N ALA A 216 -36.80 27.79 0.77
CA ALA A 216 -38.25 27.81 0.67
C ALA A 216 -38.72 27.94 -0.80
N ALA A 217 -38.06 28.77 -1.60
CA ALA A 217 -38.35 28.89 -3.03
C ALA A 217 -38.13 27.58 -3.81
N LEU A 218 -37.06 26.83 -3.50
CA LEU A 218 -36.81 25.50 -4.10
C LEU A 218 -37.89 24.49 -3.72
N VAL A 219 -38.35 24.49 -2.47
CA VAL A 219 -39.44 23.62 -2.03
C VAL A 219 -40.74 23.96 -2.76
N ASN A 220 -41.11 25.24 -2.78
CA ASN A 220 -42.40 25.68 -3.29
C ASN A 220 -42.50 25.66 -4.82
N HIS A 221 -41.40 25.96 -5.54
CA HIS A 221 -41.42 26.16 -6.98
C HIS A 221 -40.58 25.18 -7.79
N ALA A 222 -39.59 24.50 -7.18
CA ALA A 222 -38.88 23.39 -7.81
C ALA A 222 -39.31 22.01 -7.27
N GLY A 223 -40.29 21.99 -6.35
CA GLY A 223 -40.89 20.78 -5.79
C GLY A 223 -39.93 19.97 -4.91
N TRP A 224 -38.89 20.60 -4.36
CA TRP A 224 -37.93 19.90 -3.50
C TRP A 224 -38.57 19.43 -2.20
N ASN A 225 -38.14 18.28 -1.70
CA ASN A 225 -38.53 17.81 -0.38
C ASN A 225 -37.86 18.65 0.73
N SER A 226 -38.68 19.31 1.55
CA SER A 226 -38.23 20.19 2.64
C SER A 226 -37.41 19.48 3.71
N GLU A 227 -37.60 18.17 3.93
CA GLU A 227 -36.83 17.42 4.93
C GLU A 227 -35.37 17.20 4.50
N ASN A 228 -35.11 17.18 3.18
CA ASN A 228 -33.83 16.77 2.59
C ASN A 228 -33.01 17.93 2.01
N ILE A 229 -33.55 19.15 1.99
CA ILE A 229 -32.98 20.29 1.28
C ILE A 229 -31.52 20.59 1.65
N ASN A 230 -31.17 20.50 2.94
CA ASN A 230 -29.82 20.76 3.41
C ASN A 230 -28.81 19.70 2.95
N ASP A 231 -29.24 18.46 2.76
CA ASP A 231 -28.37 17.39 2.30
C ASP A 231 -28.25 17.39 0.76
N LEU A 232 -29.30 17.83 0.06
CA LEU A 232 -29.28 18.07 -1.39
C LEU A 232 -28.36 19.23 -1.79
N ILE A 233 -28.38 20.33 -1.04
CA ILE A 233 -27.53 21.51 -1.33
C ILE A 233 -26.03 21.16 -1.24
N LYS A 234 -25.63 20.30 -0.29
CA LYS A 234 -24.24 19.84 -0.14
C LYS A 234 -23.72 19.05 -1.35
N LEU A 235 -24.60 18.62 -2.26
CA LEU A 235 -24.21 17.95 -3.50
C LEU A 235 -23.70 18.93 -4.55
N LEU A 236 -24.00 20.22 -4.42
CA LEU A 236 -23.36 21.26 -5.20
C LEU A 236 -21.86 21.29 -4.83
N PRO A 237 -20.94 21.27 -5.80
CA PRO A 237 -19.53 21.42 -5.48
C PRO A 237 -19.24 22.84 -5.00
N LEU A 238 -18.14 22.99 -4.24
CA LEU A 238 -17.59 24.31 -3.95
C LEU A 238 -17.32 25.07 -5.23
N GLN A 239 -17.34 26.40 -5.14
CA GLN A 239 -17.09 27.28 -6.26
C GLN A 239 -15.74 27.98 -6.07
N TRP A 240 -15.05 28.28 -7.18
CA TRP A 240 -13.71 28.87 -7.16
C TRP A 240 -13.64 30.27 -6.50
N ASN A 241 -14.77 30.97 -6.45
CA ASN A 241 -14.89 32.25 -5.77
C ASN A 241 -14.83 32.13 -4.23
N ASP A 242 -15.07 30.94 -3.67
CA ASP A 242 -14.91 30.64 -2.24
C ASP A 242 -13.47 30.18 -1.97
N GLY A 243 -12.53 31.12 -2.10
CA GLY A 243 -11.10 30.84 -1.96
C GLY A 243 -10.74 30.25 -0.58
N GLY A 244 -11.40 30.71 0.49
CA GLY A 244 -11.15 30.23 1.85
C GLY A 244 -11.45 28.74 2.02
N ASN A 245 -12.69 28.32 1.70
CA ASN A 245 -13.06 26.91 1.84
C ASN A 245 -12.38 26.03 0.79
N THR A 246 -12.09 26.56 -0.41
CA THR A 246 -11.32 25.85 -1.43
C THR A 246 -9.91 25.49 -0.94
N ILE A 247 -9.19 26.42 -0.31
CA ILE A 247 -7.86 26.15 0.25
C ILE A 247 -7.95 25.08 1.35
N VAL A 248 -8.94 25.18 2.24
CA VAL A 248 -9.14 24.19 3.30
C VAL A 248 -9.43 22.80 2.73
N GLN A 249 -10.24 22.69 1.68
CA GLN A 249 -10.51 21.43 0.98
C GLN A 249 -9.24 20.83 0.36
N ILE A 250 -8.40 21.65 -0.27
CA ILE A 250 -7.11 21.23 -0.83
C ILE A 250 -6.18 20.69 0.27
N LEU A 251 -6.14 21.36 1.44
CA LEU A 251 -5.36 20.88 2.58
C LEU A 251 -5.88 19.53 3.09
N PHE A 252 -7.20 19.36 3.20
CA PHE A 252 -7.78 18.06 3.55
C PHE A 252 -7.41 16.97 2.54
N ALA A 253 -7.44 17.27 1.24
CA ALA A 253 -7.01 16.35 0.19
C ALA A 253 -5.53 15.93 0.33
N ILE A 254 -4.63 16.86 0.63
CA ILE A 254 -3.21 16.56 0.83
C ILE A 254 -3.02 15.64 2.05
N ILE A 255 -3.63 16.00 3.20
CA ILE A 255 -3.55 15.22 4.43
C ILE A 255 -4.13 13.82 4.21
N TYR A 256 -5.29 13.74 3.56
CA TYR A 256 -5.94 12.47 3.26
C TYR A 256 -5.09 11.60 2.33
N GLY A 257 -4.48 12.18 1.28
CA GLY A 257 -3.61 11.45 0.36
C GLY A 257 -2.39 10.84 1.06
N ILE A 258 -1.79 11.55 2.02
CA ILE A 258 -0.70 11.03 2.85
C ILE A 258 -1.20 9.88 3.73
N LEU A 259 -2.28 10.09 4.49
CA LEU A 259 -2.83 9.04 5.37
C LEU A 259 -3.21 7.78 4.59
N LEU A 260 -3.82 7.95 3.42
CA LEU A 260 -4.19 6.86 2.54
C LEU A 260 -2.96 6.06 2.08
N ALA A 261 -1.86 6.74 1.76
CA ALA A 261 -0.62 6.07 1.39
C ALA A 261 -0.08 5.21 2.55
N TYR A 262 -0.18 5.67 3.80
CA TYR A 262 0.17 4.88 4.98
C TYR A 262 -0.75 3.65 5.15
N PHE A 263 -2.06 3.82 5.04
CA PHE A 263 -3.00 2.69 5.13
C PHE A 263 -2.70 1.64 4.05
N PHE A 264 -2.55 2.07 2.80
CA PHE A 264 -2.23 1.18 1.68
C PHE A 264 -0.87 0.50 1.86
N ALA A 265 0.16 1.24 2.29
CA ALA A 265 1.49 0.68 2.49
C ALA A 265 1.49 -0.37 3.59
N ILE A 266 0.95 -0.07 4.79
CA ILE A 266 0.97 -1.01 5.92
C ILE A 266 0.19 -2.28 5.55
N ILE A 267 -1.02 -2.13 5.00
CA ILE A 267 -1.85 -3.28 4.62
C ILE A 267 -1.18 -4.10 3.50
N ALA A 268 -0.56 -3.46 2.50
CA ALA A 268 0.18 -4.16 1.46
C ALA A 268 1.40 -4.92 2.00
N ILE A 269 2.13 -4.34 2.97
CA ILE A 269 3.30 -4.95 3.62
C ILE A 269 2.91 -6.23 4.36
N ILE A 270 1.83 -6.18 5.15
CA ILE A 270 1.36 -7.33 5.93
C ILE A 270 0.65 -8.38 5.05
N GLY A 271 0.44 -8.06 3.78
CA GLY A 271 -0.06 -9.00 2.78
C GLY A 271 -1.56 -8.96 2.59
N GLY A 272 -2.18 -7.78 2.61
CA GLY A 272 -3.57 -7.52 2.18
C GLY A 272 -3.67 -6.30 1.24
N SER A 273 -4.88 -5.76 1.07
CA SER A 273 -5.14 -4.52 0.33
C SER A 273 -6.10 -3.61 1.09
N ALA A 274 -5.78 -2.33 1.20
CA ALA A 274 -6.67 -1.32 1.81
C ALA A 274 -7.77 -0.84 0.84
N GLY A 275 -7.71 -1.25 -0.43
CA GLY A 275 -8.74 -0.95 -1.40
C GLY A 275 -8.75 -1.98 -2.51
N VAL A 276 -9.90 -2.10 -3.16
CA VAL A 276 -10.15 -3.18 -4.12
C VAL A 276 -9.29 -3.01 -5.38
N THR A 277 -9.00 -1.76 -5.77
CA THR A 277 -8.03 -1.46 -6.84
C THR A 277 -6.62 -1.90 -6.48
N GLY A 278 -6.26 -1.91 -5.19
CA GLY A 278 -4.98 -2.43 -4.72
C GLY A 278 -4.80 -3.92 -4.96
N ILE A 279 -5.89 -4.71 -5.12
CA ILE A 279 -5.80 -6.12 -5.55
C ILE A 279 -5.25 -6.19 -6.99
N ILE A 280 -5.72 -5.31 -7.87
CA ILE A 280 -5.20 -5.20 -9.24
C ILE A 280 -3.76 -4.67 -9.21
N GLY A 281 -3.48 -3.65 -8.41
CA GLY A 281 -2.12 -3.13 -8.20
C GLY A 281 -1.15 -4.20 -7.74
N GLU A 282 -1.56 -5.04 -6.79
CA GLU A 282 -0.78 -6.17 -6.27
C GLU A 282 -0.51 -7.20 -7.37
N TYR A 283 -1.54 -7.58 -8.14
CA TYR A 283 -1.38 -8.49 -9.27
C TYR A 283 -0.40 -7.95 -10.32
N MET A 284 -0.56 -6.70 -10.71
CA MET A 284 0.32 -6.04 -11.69
C MET A 284 1.75 -5.91 -11.16
N SER A 285 1.88 -5.72 -9.85
CA SER A 285 3.16 -5.70 -9.17
C SER A 285 3.81 -7.08 -9.20
N VAL A 286 3.16 -8.12 -8.67
CA VAL A 286 3.72 -9.50 -8.62
C VAL A 286 4.04 -10.05 -10.01
N TYR A 287 3.07 -10.01 -10.93
CA TYR A 287 3.17 -10.76 -12.19
C TYR A 287 3.73 -9.96 -13.35
N LYS A 288 3.53 -8.63 -13.35
CA LYS A 288 4.02 -7.75 -14.44
C LYS A 288 5.15 -6.84 -14.00
N GLN A 289 5.58 -6.96 -12.73
CA GLN A 289 6.67 -6.19 -12.17
C GLN A 289 6.49 -4.69 -12.45
N LYS A 290 5.30 -4.18 -12.17
CA LYS A 290 5.02 -2.74 -12.23
C LYS A 290 5.00 -2.15 -10.83
N ASN A 291 5.28 -0.86 -10.73
CA ASN A 291 5.21 -0.18 -9.44
C ASN A 291 3.75 -0.20 -8.91
N PHE A 292 3.58 -0.70 -7.69
CA PHE A 292 2.29 -0.85 -7.03
C PHE A 292 1.53 0.49 -6.92
N GLY A 293 2.18 1.53 -6.42
CA GLY A 293 1.52 2.82 -6.21
C GLY A 293 1.19 3.51 -7.54
N THR A 294 2.09 3.46 -8.52
CA THR A 294 1.84 4.01 -9.87
C THR A 294 0.64 3.35 -10.56
N ILE A 295 0.49 2.02 -10.46
CA ILE A 295 -0.67 1.32 -11.05
C ILE A 295 -1.97 1.72 -10.36
N ASN A 296 -1.99 1.75 -9.04
CA ASN A 296 -3.16 2.21 -8.30
C ASN A 296 -3.51 3.67 -8.65
N GLY A 297 -2.50 4.52 -8.80
CA GLY A 297 -2.65 5.90 -9.24
C GLY A 297 -3.36 6.05 -10.57
N TYR A 298 -2.93 5.32 -11.60
CA TYR A 298 -3.57 5.38 -12.92
C TYR A 298 -5.00 4.85 -12.92
N ILE A 299 -5.26 3.74 -12.21
CA ILE A 299 -6.61 3.20 -12.08
C ILE A 299 -7.52 4.22 -11.39
N ASN A 300 -7.04 4.84 -10.30
CA ASN A 300 -7.79 5.86 -9.58
C ASN A 300 -8.10 7.08 -10.44
N ILE A 301 -7.15 7.55 -11.27
CA ILE A 301 -7.41 8.70 -12.17
C ILE A 301 -8.59 8.41 -13.10
N ILE A 302 -8.60 7.25 -13.75
CA ILE A 302 -9.69 6.88 -14.67
C ILE A 302 -11.02 6.83 -13.92
N ILE A 303 -11.02 6.21 -12.73
CA ILE A 303 -12.22 6.10 -11.90
C ILE A 303 -12.71 7.49 -11.47
N ILE A 304 -11.82 8.38 -11.02
CA ILE A 304 -12.17 9.74 -10.59
C ILE A 304 -12.79 10.52 -11.75
N LEU A 305 -12.19 10.49 -12.94
CA LEU A 305 -12.72 11.20 -14.11
C LEU A 305 -14.17 10.79 -14.39
N ILE A 306 -14.46 9.49 -14.41
CA ILE A 306 -15.82 9.00 -14.65
C ILE A 306 -16.75 9.32 -13.46
N SER A 307 -16.27 9.12 -12.23
CA SER A 307 -17.07 9.32 -11.02
C SER A 307 -17.47 10.78 -10.80
N VAL A 308 -16.61 11.74 -11.16
CA VAL A 308 -16.94 13.17 -11.07
C VAL A 308 -17.98 13.58 -12.12
N VAL A 309 -17.94 13.01 -13.33
CA VAL A 309 -19.02 13.24 -14.31
C VAL A 309 -20.36 12.80 -13.71
N ILE A 310 -20.42 11.57 -13.21
CA ILE A 310 -21.67 10.96 -12.74
C ILE A 310 -22.14 11.60 -11.42
N GLY A 311 -21.23 11.86 -10.50
CA GLY A 311 -21.56 12.22 -9.12
C GLY A 311 -21.51 13.71 -8.79
N THR A 312 -20.83 14.53 -9.59
CA THR A 312 -20.71 15.97 -9.32
C THR A 312 -21.24 16.81 -10.48
N TYR A 313 -20.79 16.55 -11.70
CA TYR A 313 -21.18 17.35 -12.86
C TYR A 313 -22.67 17.21 -13.19
N ILE A 314 -23.18 15.98 -13.31
CA ILE A 314 -24.60 15.74 -13.58
C ILE A 314 -25.47 16.23 -12.41
N PRO A 315 -25.25 15.81 -11.14
CA PRO A 315 -26.10 16.21 -10.03
C PRO A 315 -26.05 17.72 -9.75
N GLY A 316 -24.85 18.33 -9.81
CA GLY A 316 -24.68 19.77 -9.68
C GLY A 316 -25.40 20.54 -10.79
N SER A 317 -25.37 20.03 -12.04
CA SER A 317 -26.11 20.65 -13.15
C SER A 317 -27.62 20.52 -13.00
N MET A 318 -28.11 19.39 -12.46
CA MET A 318 -29.53 19.22 -12.15
C MET A 318 -29.99 20.20 -11.08
N ILE A 319 -29.21 20.37 -10.01
CA ILE A 319 -29.49 21.36 -8.95
C ILE A 319 -29.46 22.77 -9.52
N ALA A 320 -28.44 23.14 -10.29
CA ALA A 320 -28.33 24.45 -10.93
C ALA A 320 -29.50 24.74 -11.88
N ASN A 321 -30.06 23.71 -12.53
CA ASN A 321 -31.26 23.86 -13.35
C ASN A 321 -32.50 24.23 -12.52
N ASP A 322 -32.63 23.71 -11.30
CA ASP A 322 -33.74 24.08 -10.43
C ASP A 322 -33.60 25.52 -9.92
N PHE A 323 -32.37 25.99 -9.69
CA PHE A 323 -32.09 27.40 -9.42
C PHE A 323 -32.51 28.31 -10.58
N LYS A 324 -32.36 27.84 -11.83
CA LYS A 324 -32.90 28.53 -13.00
C LYS A 324 -34.43 28.57 -12.96
N THR A 325 -35.09 27.47 -12.63
CA THR A 325 -36.55 27.42 -12.54
C THR A 325 -37.08 28.45 -11.55
N ILE A 326 -36.53 28.54 -10.34
CA ILE A 326 -36.99 29.53 -9.35
C ILE A 326 -36.62 30.96 -9.74
N SER A 327 -35.52 31.17 -10.47
CA SER A 327 -35.10 32.52 -10.90
C SER A 327 -36.02 33.12 -11.95
N GLU A 328 -36.82 32.31 -12.63
CA GLU A 328 -37.80 32.75 -13.64
C GLU A 328 -39.16 33.10 -13.03
N VAL A 329 -39.45 32.67 -11.79
CA VAL A 329 -40.74 32.90 -11.11
C VAL A 329 -40.83 34.34 -10.58
N ALA A 330 -41.89 35.07 -10.96
CA ALA A 330 -42.10 36.46 -10.56
C ALA A 330 -42.27 36.64 -9.04
N GLU A 331 -42.98 35.74 -8.37
CA GLU A 331 -43.18 35.76 -6.92
C GLU A 331 -41.85 35.65 -6.17
N VAL A 332 -40.98 34.73 -6.60
CA VAL A 332 -39.65 34.53 -6.03
C VAL A 332 -38.77 35.79 -6.19
N LYS A 333 -38.84 36.44 -7.36
CA LYS A 333 -38.12 37.71 -7.62
C LYS A 333 -38.54 38.83 -6.68
N ASN A 334 -39.80 38.86 -6.28
CA ASN A 334 -40.32 39.88 -5.38
C ASN A 334 -40.03 39.55 -3.90
N SER A 335 -39.85 38.27 -3.55
CA SER A 335 -39.61 37.84 -2.17
C SER A 335 -38.14 37.82 -1.75
N LEU A 336 -37.21 37.64 -2.71
CA LEU A 336 -35.78 37.57 -2.44
C LEU A 336 -35.12 38.94 -2.48
N SER A 337 -34.12 39.16 -1.61
CA SER A 337 -33.27 40.34 -1.67
C SER A 337 -32.41 40.36 -2.96
N ALA A 338 -31.91 41.53 -3.33
CA ALA A 338 -31.04 41.67 -4.51
C ALA A 338 -29.78 40.80 -4.43
N ALA A 339 -29.22 40.61 -3.23
CA ALA A 339 -28.07 39.73 -3.00
C ALA A 339 -28.43 38.25 -3.20
N GLU A 340 -29.58 37.80 -2.67
CA GLU A 340 -30.06 36.43 -2.87
C GLU A 340 -30.36 36.14 -4.35
N LEU A 341 -30.95 37.09 -5.08
CA LEU A 341 -31.19 36.96 -6.52
C LEU A 341 -29.90 36.86 -7.32
N ALA A 342 -28.86 37.62 -6.94
CA ALA A 342 -27.54 37.50 -7.55
C ALA A 342 -26.95 36.10 -7.33
N THR A 343 -27.09 35.54 -6.12
CA THR A 343 -26.65 34.17 -5.81
C THR A 343 -27.42 33.12 -6.61
N VAL A 344 -28.76 33.21 -6.65
CA VAL A 344 -29.62 32.32 -7.43
C VAL A 344 -29.20 32.34 -8.91
N LYS A 345 -28.98 33.54 -9.46
CA LYS A 345 -28.54 33.71 -10.84
C LYS A 345 -27.17 33.10 -11.08
N ALA A 346 -26.19 33.38 -10.21
CA ALA A 346 -24.84 32.82 -10.32
C ALA A 346 -24.86 31.28 -10.32
N ILE A 347 -25.64 30.65 -9.43
CA ILE A 347 -25.78 29.19 -9.39
C ILE A 347 -26.47 28.68 -10.67
N SER A 348 -27.52 29.36 -11.15
CA SER A 348 -28.24 28.96 -12.36
C SER A 348 -27.38 28.97 -13.62
N GLU A 349 -26.39 29.87 -13.69
CA GLU A 349 -25.47 30.01 -14.82
C GLU A 349 -24.44 28.86 -14.88
N LEU A 350 -24.15 28.19 -13.77
CA LEU A 350 -23.24 27.04 -13.70
C LEU A 350 -23.79 25.79 -14.38
N ARG A 351 -25.09 25.75 -14.68
CA ARG A 351 -25.78 24.60 -15.26
C ARG A 351 -25.08 24.11 -16.54
N TRP A 352 -24.64 22.86 -16.53
CA TRP A 352 -23.90 22.21 -17.63
C TRP A 352 -22.56 22.88 -18.00
N GLN A 353 -22.08 23.84 -17.20
CA GLN A 353 -20.80 24.50 -17.43
C GLN A 353 -19.62 23.65 -16.97
N ALA A 354 -18.47 23.85 -17.62
CA ALA A 354 -17.24 23.14 -17.30
C ALA A 354 -16.80 23.34 -15.84
N ASP A 355 -17.15 24.48 -15.23
CA ASP A 355 -16.80 24.83 -13.84
C ASP A 355 -17.33 23.83 -12.80
N LEU A 356 -18.48 23.20 -13.04
CA LEU A 356 -19.00 22.15 -12.15
C LEU A 356 -18.16 20.87 -12.23
N TYR A 357 -17.64 20.55 -13.42
CA TYR A 357 -16.78 19.39 -13.61
C TYR A 357 -15.37 19.65 -13.06
N PHE A 358 -14.76 20.77 -13.45
CA PHE A 358 -13.47 21.24 -12.95
C PHE A 358 -13.60 22.02 -11.64
N SER A 359 -14.45 21.54 -10.75
CA SER A 359 -14.67 22.16 -9.45
C SER A 359 -13.47 21.98 -8.51
N PRO A 360 -13.34 22.80 -7.46
CA PRO A 360 -12.43 22.58 -6.34
C PRO A 360 -12.45 21.13 -5.80
N ASN A 361 -13.62 20.49 -5.75
CA ASN A 361 -13.76 19.09 -5.33
C ASN A 361 -12.99 18.14 -6.26
N PHE A 362 -13.10 18.32 -7.59
CA PHE A 362 -12.36 17.53 -8.56
C PHE A 362 -10.86 17.76 -8.42
N VAL A 363 -10.42 19.02 -8.40
CA VAL A 363 -8.98 19.36 -8.31
C VAL A 363 -8.37 18.83 -7.00
N SER A 364 -9.07 18.99 -5.88
CA SER A 364 -8.66 18.45 -4.58
C SER A 364 -8.55 16.93 -4.63
N THR A 365 -9.53 16.23 -5.20
CA THR A 365 -9.48 14.76 -5.35
C THR A 365 -8.32 14.32 -6.26
N TYR A 366 -8.10 15.02 -7.36
CA TYR A 366 -7.04 14.71 -8.31
C TYR A 366 -5.65 14.93 -7.69
N LEU A 367 -5.46 16.03 -6.96
CA LEU A 367 -4.26 16.32 -6.19
C LEU A 367 -4.02 15.27 -5.09
N CYS A 368 -5.07 14.89 -4.35
CA CYS A 368 -5.01 13.83 -3.34
C CYS A 368 -4.41 12.55 -3.94
N ASN A 369 -4.80 12.18 -5.17
CA ASN A 369 -4.27 10.98 -5.82
C ASN A 369 -2.79 11.11 -6.18
N PHE A 370 -2.32 12.28 -6.62
CA PHE A 370 -0.89 12.50 -6.85
C PHE A 370 -0.07 12.37 -5.56
N ILE A 371 -0.52 13.02 -4.49
CA ILE A 371 0.12 12.94 -3.18
C ILE A 371 0.15 11.48 -2.71
N PHE A 372 -0.97 10.78 -2.82
CA PHE A 372 -1.07 9.36 -2.52
C PHE A 372 -0.03 8.52 -3.28
N VAL A 373 0.09 8.69 -4.60
CA VAL A 373 1.05 7.93 -5.41
C VAL A 373 2.50 8.21 -5.00
N ILE A 374 2.85 9.48 -4.79
CA ILE A 374 4.20 9.89 -4.37
C ILE A 374 4.56 9.24 -3.03
N TYR A 375 3.69 9.38 -2.02
CA TYR A 375 3.95 8.83 -0.70
C TYR A 375 3.90 7.31 -0.68
N LEU A 376 2.97 6.67 -1.40
CA LEU A 376 2.86 5.21 -1.44
C LEU A 376 4.09 4.57 -2.08
N ASN A 377 4.60 5.16 -3.17
CA ASN A 377 5.82 4.68 -3.82
C ASN A 377 7.04 4.80 -2.89
N ASN A 378 7.07 5.84 -2.04
CA ASN A 378 8.13 6.03 -1.05
C ASN A 378 8.02 5.06 0.14
N LEU A 379 6.79 4.79 0.60
CA LEU A 379 6.52 3.92 1.76
C LEU A 379 6.62 2.43 1.43
N PHE A 380 6.24 2.03 0.22
CA PHE A 380 6.22 0.64 -0.24
C PHE A 380 6.96 0.40 -1.58
N PRO A 381 8.29 0.61 -1.62
CA PRO A 381 9.11 0.38 -2.81
C PRO A 381 9.39 -1.11 -3.00
N ARG A 382 8.41 -1.85 -3.52
CA ARG A 382 8.44 -3.32 -3.57
C ARG A 382 9.63 -3.91 -4.34
N PHE A 383 10.09 -3.25 -5.39
CA PHE A 383 11.13 -3.76 -6.31
C PHE A 383 12.50 -3.12 -6.15
N LYS A 384 12.70 -2.37 -5.06
CA LYS A 384 14.01 -1.79 -4.83
C LYS A 384 15.07 -2.85 -4.57
N ILE A 385 16.28 -2.59 -5.05
CA ILE A 385 17.51 -3.26 -4.64
C ILE A 385 18.34 -2.38 -3.69
N VAL A 386 18.98 -3.00 -2.70
CA VAL A 386 19.98 -2.38 -1.82
C VAL A 386 21.17 -3.28 -1.62
N GLN A 387 22.28 -2.67 -1.20
CA GLN A 387 23.41 -3.37 -0.65
C GLN A 387 23.21 -3.50 0.86
N PHE A 388 23.12 -4.73 1.34
CA PHE A 388 23.08 -5.11 2.75
C PHE A 388 24.47 -5.57 3.18
N LYS A 389 25.08 -4.88 4.14
CA LYS A 389 26.36 -5.31 4.74
C LYS A 389 26.21 -5.58 6.23
N VAL A 390 26.87 -6.64 6.70
CA VAL A 390 26.93 -7.03 8.11
C VAL A 390 28.39 -7.14 8.52
N TYR A 391 28.73 -6.49 9.61
CA TYR A 391 30.06 -6.46 10.21
C TYR A 391 29.96 -7.17 11.56
N SER A 392 30.62 -8.31 11.69
CA SER A 392 30.56 -9.13 12.90
C SER A 392 31.74 -10.09 13.01
N HIS A 393 32.11 -10.45 14.24
CA HIS A 393 33.05 -11.52 14.54
C HIS A 393 32.39 -12.92 14.56
N LYS A 394 31.05 -13.01 14.54
CA LYS A 394 30.26 -14.25 14.58
C LYS A 394 29.70 -14.64 13.21
N MET A 395 30.50 -14.50 12.15
CA MET A 395 30.01 -14.58 10.78
C MET A 395 29.49 -15.96 10.36
N GLU A 396 30.10 -17.04 10.85
CA GLU A 396 29.64 -18.40 10.52
C GLU A 396 28.23 -18.68 11.07
N GLU A 397 27.91 -18.19 12.27
CA GLU A 397 26.57 -18.30 12.84
C GLU A 397 25.53 -17.51 12.03
N ILE A 398 25.89 -16.28 11.65
CA ILE A 398 25.05 -15.43 10.79
C ILE A 398 24.81 -16.09 9.43
N ARG A 399 25.88 -16.60 8.79
CA ARG A 399 25.81 -17.32 7.52
C ARG A 399 24.86 -18.51 7.63
N LYS A 400 25.01 -19.34 8.67
CA LYS A 400 24.13 -20.50 8.90
C LYS A 400 22.67 -20.06 9.09
N ALA A 401 22.41 -19.00 9.85
CA ALA A 401 21.08 -18.46 10.08
C ALA A 401 20.38 -17.94 8.79
N ILE A 402 21.16 -17.39 7.86
CA ILE A 402 20.66 -16.88 6.56
C ILE A 402 20.48 -18.02 5.54
N ILE A 403 21.44 -18.94 5.40
CA ILE A 403 21.36 -20.05 4.41
C ILE A 403 20.22 -21.02 4.75
N THR A 404 20.00 -21.31 6.02
CA THR A 404 18.94 -22.23 6.46
C THR A 404 17.54 -21.65 6.31
N ASP A 405 17.42 -20.40 5.85
CA ASP A 405 16.15 -19.76 5.60
C ASP A 405 15.45 -20.31 4.35
N LYS A 406 14.53 -21.25 4.58
CA LYS A 406 13.74 -21.90 3.51
C LYS A 406 12.89 -20.96 2.66
N ARG A 407 12.65 -19.72 3.09
CA ARG A 407 11.75 -18.80 2.38
C ARG A 407 12.46 -17.86 1.41
N THR A 408 13.75 -17.56 1.60
CA THR A 408 14.45 -16.56 0.80
C THR A 408 15.74 -17.12 0.25
N ILE A 409 16.00 -16.89 -1.04
CA ILE A 409 17.31 -17.11 -1.64
C ILE A 409 18.09 -15.81 -1.49
N ASN A 410 19.12 -15.82 -0.65
CA ASN A 410 19.98 -14.68 -0.44
C ASN A 410 21.38 -15.03 -0.97
N SER A 411 21.82 -14.34 -2.01
CA SER A 411 23.20 -14.38 -2.46
C SER A 411 24.01 -13.40 -1.63
N PHE A 412 25.10 -13.84 -1.03
CA PHE A 412 26.00 -12.99 -0.27
C PHE A 412 27.45 -13.37 -0.53
N THR A 413 28.33 -12.39 -0.37
CA THR A 413 29.78 -12.50 -0.50
C THR A 413 30.38 -12.20 0.86
N LEU A 414 31.39 -12.98 1.25
CA LEU A 414 32.19 -12.72 2.45
C LEU A 414 33.47 -11.98 2.04
N GLN A 415 33.77 -10.90 2.74
CA GLN A 415 35.01 -10.14 2.62
C GLN A 415 35.72 -10.21 3.97
N ASN A 416 37.00 -10.57 3.98
CA ASN A 416 37.83 -10.48 5.16
C ASN A 416 38.40 -9.07 5.26
N GLY A 417 38.30 -8.44 6.42
CA GLY A 417 38.83 -7.12 6.71
C GLY A 417 39.60 -7.11 8.03
N GLU A 418 40.32 -6.02 8.26
CA GLU A 418 41.03 -5.75 9.51
C GLU A 418 40.53 -4.42 10.07
N GLY A 419 40.23 -4.40 11.37
CA GLY A 419 39.75 -3.19 12.04
C GLY A 419 40.84 -2.13 12.09
N GLY A 420 40.63 -0.96 11.49
CA GLY A 420 41.64 0.11 11.46
C GLY A 420 42.00 0.67 12.84
N TYR A 421 41.10 0.56 13.83
CA TYR A 421 41.38 0.94 15.22
C TYR A 421 41.85 -0.26 16.07
N SER A 422 41.20 -1.41 15.93
CA SER A 422 41.44 -2.58 16.81
C SER A 422 42.53 -3.52 16.33
N GLY A 423 42.93 -3.49 15.05
CA GLY A 423 43.79 -4.50 14.41
C GLY A 423 43.16 -5.90 14.33
N SER A 424 41.91 -6.07 14.79
CA SER A 424 41.27 -7.38 14.86
C SER A 424 40.74 -7.78 13.48
N LYS A 425 40.96 -9.05 13.10
CA LYS A 425 40.32 -9.64 11.92
C LYS A 425 38.79 -9.60 12.08
N LEU A 426 38.13 -9.11 11.04
CA LEU A 426 36.67 -8.97 10.96
C LEU A 426 36.20 -9.55 9.63
N GLN A 427 35.03 -10.18 9.62
CA GLN A 427 34.40 -10.59 8.38
C GLN A 427 33.20 -9.69 8.08
N ILE A 428 33.07 -9.34 6.81
CA ILE A 428 32.00 -8.48 6.30
C ILE A 428 31.19 -9.33 5.32
N LEU A 429 29.92 -9.55 5.64
CA LEU A 429 28.97 -10.16 4.71
C LEU A 429 28.32 -9.05 3.90
N SER A 430 28.41 -9.11 2.59
CA SER A 430 27.77 -8.18 1.66
C SER A 430 26.78 -8.94 0.77
N SER A 431 25.56 -8.43 0.65
CA SER A 431 24.52 -8.97 -0.22
C SER A 431 23.87 -7.84 -1.02
N ILE A 432 23.66 -8.05 -2.32
CA ILE A 432 22.76 -7.20 -3.10
C ILE A 432 21.41 -7.92 -3.11
N THR A 433 20.39 -7.30 -2.52
CA THR A 433 19.09 -7.95 -2.29
C THR A 433 17.92 -7.00 -2.48
N LEU A 434 16.72 -7.57 -2.65
CA LEU A 434 15.49 -6.82 -2.64
C LEU A 434 15.25 -6.19 -1.27
N TYR A 435 14.78 -4.96 -1.33
CA TYR A 435 14.60 -4.11 -0.19
C TYR A 435 13.65 -4.67 0.86
N ARG A 436 12.58 -5.29 0.38
CA ARG A 436 11.60 -6.00 1.20
C ARG A 436 12.19 -7.15 2.02
N GLN A 437 13.34 -7.71 1.64
CA GLN A 437 13.98 -8.82 2.35
C GLN A 437 14.81 -8.34 3.56
N ILE A 438 15.16 -7.05 3.63
CA ILE A 438 16.06 -6.49 4.65
C ILE A 438 15.57 -6.72 6.08
N PRO A 439 14.29 -6.50 6.46
CA PRO A 439 13.84 -6.72 7.83
C PRO A 439 14.00 -8.16 8.29
N ARG A 440 13.80 -9.12 7.38
CA ARG A 440 13.99 -10.55 7.64
C ARG A 440 15.46 -10.86 7.85
N LEU A 441 16.34 -10.33 6.99
CA LEU A 441 17.79 -10.48 7.11
C LEU A 441 18.30 -9.90 8.43
N ILE A 442 17.88 -8.68 8.79
CA ILE A 442 18.23 -8.06 10.08
C ILE A 442 17.81 -8.96 11.23
N LYS A 443 16.59 -9.50 11.22
CA LYS A 443 16.11 -10.38 12.30
C LYS A 443 16.96 -11.65 12.40
N LYS A 444 17.37 -12.24 11.26
CA LYS A 444 18.25 -13.42 11.22
C LYS A 444 19.67 -13.14 11.70
N VAL A 445 20.21 -11.98 11.35
CA VAL A 445 21.50 -11.52 11.90
C VAL A 445 21.38 -11.35 13.40
N ARG A 446 20.35 -10.64 13.88
CA ARG A 446 20.12 -10.36 15.31
C ARG A 446 19.89 -11.61 16.16
N THR A 447 19.43 -12.72 15.58
CA THR A 447 19.33 -14.00 16.30
C THR A 447 20.67 -14.68 16.53
N ALA A 448 21.69 -14.38 15.73
CA ALA A 448 23.05 -14.90 15.88
C ALA A 448 23.97 -13.91 16.61
N ASP A 449 23.84 -12.62 16.29
CA ASP A 449 24.62 -11.54 16.86
C ASP A 449 23.76 -10.30 17.10
N ALA A 450 23.44 -10.05 18.37
CA ALA A 450 22.66 -8.90 18.80
C ALA A 450 23.38 -7.57 18.51
N ASP A 451 24.72 -7.56 18.53
CA ASP A 451 25.54 -6.35 18.48
C ASP A 451 26.17 -6.08 17.11
N ALA A 452 25.94 -6.95 16.12
CA ALA A 452 26.44 -6.78 14.76
C ALA A 452 26.11 -5.39 14.18
N LEU A 453 27.10 -4.72 13.57
CA LEU A 453 26.83 -3.51 12.81
C LEU A 453 26.25 -3.91 11.44
N ILE A 454 25.10 -3.32 11.09
CA ILE A 454 24.41 -3.58 9.83
C ILE A 454 24.29 -2.27 9.08
N THR A 455 24.74 -2.23 7.83
CA THR A 455 24.54 -1.09 6.94
C THR A 455 23.69 -1.47 5.74
N VAL A 456 22.84 -0.54 5.32
CA VAL A 456 21.98 -0.71 4.14
C VAL A 456 22.19 0.49 3.24
N SER A 457 22.89 0.29 2.14
CA SER A 457 23.25 1.35 1.21
C SER A 457 22.38 1.28 -0.04
N ASN A 458 22.02 2.45 -0.57
CA ASN A 458 21.40 2.55 -1.88
C ASN A 458 22.40 2.10 -2.95
N VAL A 459 21.95 1.24 -3.87
CA VAL A 459 22.73 0.91 -5.05
C VAL A 459 22.28 1.88 -6.15
N ALA A 460 23.19 2.68 -6.69
CA ALA A 460 22.87 3.69 -7.70
C ALA A 460 22.36 3.02 -8.98
N SER A 461 23.08 2.00 -9.44
CA SER A 461 22.73 1.15 -10.56
C SER A 461 23.26 -0.26 -10.30
N VAL A 462 22.54 -1.27 -10.75
CA VAL A 462 22.98 -2.67 -10.73
C VAL A 462 23.15 -3.10 -12.18
N ASP A 463 24.36 -3.53 -12.51
CA ASP A 463 24.63 -4.26 -13.75
C ASP A 463 24.99 -5.70 -13.39
N GLY A 464 24.11 -6.63 -13.73
CA GLY A 464 24.14 -8.01 -13.25
C GLY A 464 22.75 -8.61 -13.06
N LYS A 465 22.70 -9.85 -12.55
CA LYS A 465 21.44 -10.59 -12.35
C LYS A 465 21.19 -10.84 -10.87
N LEU A 466 19.95 -10.66 -10.43
CA LEU A 466 19.52 -10.91 -9.06
C LEU A 466 18.35 -11.89 -9.03
N TYR A 467 18.28 -12.74 -8.01
CA TYR A 467 17.13 -13.61 -7.78
C TYR A 467 15.96 -12.80 -7.22
N ILE A 468 14.90 -12.66 -8.02
CA ILE A 468 13.64 -12.02 -7.63
C ILE A 468 12.57 -13.11 -7.54
N PRO A 469 11.79 -13.18 -6.44
CA PRO A 469 10.72 -14.16 -6.33
C PRO A 469 9.57 -13.84 -7.31
N GLU A 470 9.18 -14.81 -8.14
CA GLU A 470 8.04 -14.67 -9.07
C GLU A 470 6.68 -14.88 -8.43
N GLN A 471 6.65 -15.63 -7.32
CA GLN A 471 5.44 -15.88 -6.55
C GLN A 471 5.64 -15.42 -5.11
N LYS A 472 4.52 -15.23 -4.39
CA LYS A 472 4.53 -14.81 -2.99
C LYS A 472 5.30 -15.82 -2.12
N PHE A 473 5.96 -15.29 -1.08
CA PHE A 473 6.56 -16.06 0.00
C PHE A 473 5.54 -16.86 0.81
#